data_AF-A0A935KLW8-F1
#
_entry.id   AF-A0A935KLW8-F1
#
_cell.length_a   1.000
_cell.length_b   1.000
_cell.length_c   1.000
_cell.angle_alpha   90.00
_cell.angle_beta   90.00
_cell.angle_gamma   90.00
#
_symmetry.space_group_name_H-M   'P 1'
#
loop_
_entity.id
_entity.type
_entity.pdbx_description
1 polymer ?
#
loop_
_entity_poly.entity_id
_entity_poly.type
_entity_poly.pdbx_seq_one_letter_code
_entity_poly.pdbx_strand_id
1 'polypeptide(L)'
;MSEPGGSGPVAPRTTATYARRLFHNVYNYSLLGGVAAAALLTGQWWLLAFGAGAEALWMLYAPSSERVRRRVDRGLDARDRELLLARRAALLETLGRAERARCDRLITREGEIRRLAEQNPRFERALLASELRRLRQIVDDFVELATTAARFRAYLAAQDLATLEHQARAYERQAGEAEGPQRALAQKNLEVVLRRQERLREIRTFVAQTGGQLDLIENTLHLLGDQIVSMHSPGELTHRLDELIDGVDAVRQAAGVAEQLRASATQEA
;
A
#
# COMPACT_ATOMS: atom_id res chain seq x y z
N MET A 1 6.20 21.46 -3.36
CA MET A 1 6.13 20.95 -1.97
C MET A 1 5.20 19.76 -2.00
N SER A 2 5.75 18.59 -2.28
CA SER A 2 5.02 17.35 -2.45
C SER A 2 5.24 16.53 -1.19
N GLU A 3 4.17 16.24 -0.45
CA GLU A 3 4.27 15.38 0.73
C GLU A 3 4.68 13.95 0.34
N PRO A 4 5.52 13.29 1.14
CA PRO A 4 5.91 11.90 0.90
C PRO A 4 4.72 10.98 1.19
N GLY A 5 4.30 10.22 0.18
CA GLY A 5 3.25 9.21 0.28
C GLY A 5 3.60 8.16 1.32
N GLY A 6 2.99 8.29 2.49
CA GLY A 6 3.09 7.33 3.58
C GLY A 6 2.51 5.98 3.19
N SER A 7 3.37 4.97 3.24
CA SER A 7 3.05 3.56 3.31
C SER A 7 2.30 3.28 4.62
N GLY A 8 0.98 3.25 4.57
CA GLY A 8 0.15 2.83 5.68
C GLY A 8 -1.18 2.30 5.19
N PRO A 9 -1.82 1.38 5.92
CA PRO A 9 -3.23 1.07 5.71
C PRO A 9 -4.02 2.39 5.70
N VAL A 10 -5.07 2.50 4.88
CA VAL A 10 -5.97 3.67 4.85
C VAL A 10 -6.25 4.09 6.28
N ALA A 11 -5.76 5.28 6.67
CA ALA A 11 -5.78 5.71 8.06
C ALA A 11 -7.20 5.56 8.63
N PRO A 12 -7.35 5.07 9.89
CA PRO A 12 -8.67 4.83 10.45
C PRO A 12 -9.50 6.11 10.37
N ARG A 13 -10.67 6.03 9.72
CA ARG A 13 -11.52 7.19 9.44
C ARG A 13 -12.01 7.79 10.76
N THR A 14 -11.40 8.90 11.17
CA THR A 14 -11.73 9.60 12.42
C THR A 14 -13.00 10.44 12.28
N THR A 15 -13.68 10.70 13.39
CA THR A 15 -14.85 11.62 13.46
C THR A 15 -14.55 13.00 12.87
N ALA A 16 -13.32 13.49 13.02
CA ALA A 16 -12.85 14.74 12.42
C ALA A 16 -12.85 14.72 10.88
N THR A 17 -12.53 13.57 10.27
CA THR A 17 -12.54 13.39 8.81
C THR A 17 -13.95 13.47 8.25
N TYR A 18 -14.93 12.88 8.95
CA TYR A 18 -16.34 12.98 8.60
C TYR A 18 -16.86 14.40 8.75
N ALA A 19 -16.54 15.09 9.86
CA ALA A 19 -16.97 16.46 10.12
C ALA A 19 -16.47 17.45 9.06
N ARG A 20 -15.18 17.41 8.72
CA ARG A 20 -14.57 18.28 7.68
C ARG A 20 -15.24 18.11 6.31
N ARG A 21 -15.68 16.89 5.98
CA ARG A 21 -16.30 16.60 4.67
C ARG A 21 -17.79 16.92 4.64
N LEU A 22 -18.48 16.76 5.77
CA LEU A 22 -19.86 17.24 5.94
C LEU A 22 -19.95 18.76 5.80
N PHE A 23 -18.94 19.49 6.30
CA PHE A 23 -18.82 20.94 6.16
C PHE A 23 -18.79 21.39 4.68
N HIS A 24 -18.03 20.67 3.85
CA HIS A 24 -17.87 20.97 2.42
C HIS A 24 -18.89 20.27 1.51
N ASN A 25 -19.99 19.74 2.05
CA ASN A 25 -21.01 19.09 1.25
C ASN A 25 -21.89 20.13 0.52
N VAL A 26 -22.14 19.92 -0.78
CA VAL A 26 -22.96 20.79 -1.66
C VAL A 26 -24.33 21.10 -1.05
N TYR A 27 -24.92 20.15 -0.31
CA TYR A 27 -26.20 20.35 0.37
C TYR A 27 -26.16 21.45 1.44
N ASN A 28 -25.04 21.61 2.14
CA ASN A 28 -24.86 22.64 3.16
C ASN A 28 -24.79 24.02 2.51
N TYR A 29 -24.07 24.13 1.38
CA TYR A 29 -24.01 25.36 0.59
C TYR A 29 -25.34 25.73 -0.06
N SER A 30 -26.14 24.76 -0.53
CA SER A 30 -27.48 25.04 -1.05
C SER A 30 -28.49 25.43 0.04
N LEU A 31 -28.35 24.85 1.24
CA LEU A 31 -29.20 25.20 2.38
C LEU A 31 -28.86 26.60 2.91
N LEU A 32 -27.56 26.89 3.10
CA LEU A 32 -27.08 28.23 3.46
C LEU A 32 -27.45 29.26 2.40
N GLY A 33 -27.28 28.94 1.11
CA GLY A 33 -27.68 29.81 0.01
C GLY A 33 -29.19 30.07 -0.02
N GLY A 34 -30.01 29.05 0.24
CA GLY A 34 -31.47 29.18 0.34
C GLY A 34 -31.92 30.01 1.55
N VAL A 35 -31.33 29.80 2.73
CA VAL A 35 -31.63 30.57 3.95
C VAL A 35 -31.16 32.01 3.82
N ALA A 36 -29.99 32.26 3.23
CA ALA A 36 -29.49 33.60 2.96
C ALA A 36 -30.37 34.36 1.95
N ALA A 37 -30.78 33.70 0.85
CA ALA A 37 -31.70 34.28 -0.11
C ALA A 37 -33.07 34.60 0.51
N ALA A 38 -33.61 33.69 1.33
CA ALA A 38 -34.87 33.89 2.05
C ALA A 38 -34.80 35.02 3.08
N ALA A 39 -33.68 35.15 3.82
CA ALA A 39 -33.48 36.23 4.79
C ALA A 39 -33.31 37.60 4.12
N LEU A 40 -32.64 37.66 2.96
CA LEU A 40 -32.52 38.89 2.17
C LEU A 40 -33.87 39.32 1.57
N LEU A 41 -34.67 38.38 1.09
CA LEU A 41 -35.99 38.66 0.51
C LEU A 41 -37.02 39.09 1.56
N THR A 42 -36.97 38.51 2.77
CA THR A 42 -37.96 38.80 3.83
C THR A 42 -37.49 39.88 4.81
N GLY A 43 -36.20 40.27 4.79
CA GLY A 43 -35.61 41.24 5.73
C GLY A 43 -35.50 40.72 7.17
N GLN A 44 -35.74 39.43 7.39
CA GLN A 44 -35.83 38.82 8.72
C GLN A 44 -34.51 38.17 9.14
N TRP A 45 -33.71 38.91 9.92
CA TRP A 45 -32.39 38.46 10.40
C TRP A 45 -32.44 37.19 11.27
N TRP A 46 -33.56 36.92 11.93
CA TRP A 46 -33.72 35.74 12.79
C TRP A 46 -33.75 34.42 12.00
N LEU A 47 -34.04 34.45 10.69
CA LEU A 47 -33.95 33.27 9.81
C LEU A 47 -32.49 32.84 9.61
N LEU A 48 -31.55 33.79 9.56
CA LEU A 48 -30.12 33.48 9.54
C LEU A 48 -29.68 32.85 10.87
N ALA A 49 -30.18 33.37 11.99
CA ALA A 49 -29.90 32.80 13.31
C ALA A 49 -30.43 31.37 13.44
N PHE A 50 -31.62 31.08 12.90
CA PHE A 50 -32.19 29.74 12.90
C PHE A 50 -31.43 28.79 11.97
N GLY A 51 -31.04 29.25 10.76
CA GLY A 51 -30.20 28.47 9.85
C GLY A 51 -28.85 28.10 10.46
N ALA A 52 -28.17 29.07 11.07
CA ALA A 52 -26.90 28.84 11.76
C ALA A 52 -27.06 27.90 12.97
N GLY A 53 -28.15 28.01 13.73
CA GLY A 53 -28.45 27.11 14.85
C GLY A 53 -28.75 25.67 14.40
N ALA A 54 -29.53 25.50 13.33
CA ALA A 54 -29.82 24.20 12.73
C ALA A 54 -28.56 23.55 12.15
N GLU A 55 -27.67 24.35 11.55
CA GLU A 55 -26.38 23.88 11.02
C GLU A 55 -25.42 23.47 12.14
N ALA A 56 -25.34 24.23 13.24
CA ALA A 56 -24.56 23.86 14.42
C ALA A 56 -25.07 22.54 15.04
N LEU A 57 -26.39 22.37 15.12
CA LEU A 57 -27.01 21.15 15.61
C LEU A 57 -26.75 19.96 14.67
N TRP A 58 -26.81 20.19 13.36
CA TRP A 58 -26.47 19.19 12.35
C TRP A 58 -24.98 18.80 12.43
N MET A 59 -24.05 19.73 12.64
CA MET A 59 -22.63 19.42 12.78
C MET A 59 -22.30 18.62 14.06
N LEU A 60 -23.11 18.77 15.11
CA LEU A 60 -22.95 17.99 16.35
C LEU A 60 -23.50 16.56 16.21
N TYR A 61 -24.60 16.38 15.46
CA TYR A 61 -25.34 15.11 15.39
C TYR A 61 -25.11 14.30 14.10
N ALA A 62 -24.76 14.95 12.99
CA ALA A 62 -24.45 14.26 11.73
C ALA A 62 -23.22 13.34 11.82
N PRO A 63 -22.13 13.71 12.53
CA PRO A 63 -20.99 12.81 12.71
C PRO A 63 -21.32 11.58 13.55
N SER A 64 -22.38 11.57 14.38
CA SER A 64 -22.76 10.39 15.19
C SER A 64 -23.78 9.47 14.49
N SER A 65 -24.36 9.90 13.37
CA SER A 65 -25.34 9.10 12.62
C SER A 65 -24.67 8.04 11.73
N GLU A 66 -24.96 6.76 11.99
CA GLU A 66 -24.47 5.65 11.17
C GLU A 66 -24.89 5.73 9.71
N ARG A 67 -26.08 6.26 9.41
CA ARG A 67 -26.60 6.34 8.03
C ARG A 67 -25.84 7.38 7.21
N VAL A 68 -25.49 8.51 7.83
CA VAL A 68 -24.69 9.56 7.20
C VAL A 68 -23.26 9.08 6.98
N ARG A 69 -22.64 8.45 8.00
CA ARG A 69 -21.32 7.82 7.87
C ARG A 69 -21.29 6.81 6.72
N ARG A 70 -22.22 5.85 6.68
CA ARG A 70 -22.30 4.86 5.59
C ARG A 70 -22.41 5.48 4.21
N ARG A 71 -23.08 6.62 4.05
CA ARG A 71 -23.20 7.32 2.75
C ARG A 71 -21.91 8.02 2.36
N VAL A 72 -21.26 8.69 3.32
CA VAL A 72 -19.95 9.32 3.12
C VAL A 72 -18.89 8.26 2.83
N ASP A 73 -18.93 7.14 3.55
CA ASP A 73 -18.05 5.98 3.35
C ASP A 73 -18.16 5.43 1.94
N ARG A 74 -19.38 5.24 1.39
CA ARG A 74 -19.55 4.79 0.00
C ARG A 74 -18.84 5.70 -1.02
N GLY A 75 -18.85 7.02 -0.78
CA GLY A 75 -18.17 7.99 -1.63
C GLY A 75 -16.65 8.03 -1.42
N LEU A 76 -16.19 7.81 -0.18
CA LEU A 76 -14.77 7.66 0.14
C LEU A 76 -14.21 6.38 -0.47
N ASP A 77 -14.89 5.25 -0.30
CA ASP A 77 -14.51 3.97 -0.88
C ASP A 77 -14.37 4.05 -2.41
N ALA A 78 -15.21 4.85 -3.08
CA ALA A 78 -15.10 5.06 -4.53
C ALA A 78 -13.81 5.80 -4.90
N ARG A 79 -13.48 6.88 -4.19
CA ARG A 79 -12.23 7.64 -4.42
C ARG A 79 -11.00 6.84 -4.03
N ASP A 80 -11.04 6.14 -2.90
CA ASP A 80 -9.94 5.29 -2.44
C ASP A 80 -9.66 4.21 -3.50
N ARG A 81 -10.70 3.63 -4.12
CA ARG A 81 -10.55 2.71 -5.26
C ARG A 81 -9.91 3.36 -6.48
N GLU A 82 -10.35 4.55 -6.87
CA GLU A 82 -9.75 5.28 -8.00
C GLU A 82 -8.26 5.57 -7.77
N LEU A 83 -7.90 5.97 -6.55
CA LEU A 83 -6.51 6.21 -6.16
C LEU A 83 -5.68 4.94 -6.21
N LEU A 84 -6.21 3.81 -5.72
CA LEU A 84 -5.52 2.51 -5.79
C LEU A 84 -5.31 2.07 -7.24
N LEU A 85 -6.32 2.21 -8.10
CA LEU A 85 -6.22 1.87 -9.52
C LEU A 85 -5.18 2.75 -10.23
N ALA A 86 -5.20 4.06 -9.99
CA ALA A 86 -4.21 4.99 -10.54
C ALA A 86 -2.80 4.67 -10.04
N ARG A 87 -2.66 4.38 -8.75
CA ARG A 87 -1.38 3.98 -8.14
C ARG A 87 -0.83 2.72 -8.79
N ARG A 88 -1.65 1.68 -8.95
CA ARG A 88 -1.18 0.44 -9.57
C ARG A 88 -0.84 0.62 -11.06
N ALA A 89 -1.60 1.43 -11.79
CA ALA A 89 -1.27 1.77 -13.17
C ALA A 89 0.12 2.44 -13.25
N ALA A 90 0.39 3.40 -12.37
CA ALA A 90 1.71 4.02 -12.28
C ALA A 90 2.83 3.02 -11.93
N LEU A 91 2.60 2.08 -11.01
CA LEU A 91 3.59 1.04 -10.68
C LEU A 91 3.87 0.13 -11.89
N LEU A 92 2.83 -0.29 -12.62
CA LEU A 92 2.97 -1.13 -13.81
C LEU A 92 3.74 -0.46 -14.95
N GLU A 93 3.70 0.88 -15.04
CA GLU A 93 4.50 1.64 -16.00
C GLU A 93 6.00 1.61 -15.69
N THR A 94 6.37 1.50 -14.41
CA THR A 94 7.78 1.41 -13.99
C THR A 94 8.40 0.02 -14.18
N LEU A 95 7.56 -1.00 -14.36
CA LEU A 95 7.99 -2.40 -14.46
C LEU A 95 8.54 -2.75 -15.85
N GLY A 96 9.51 -3.66 -15.87
CA GLY A 96 9.98 -4.32 -17.08
C GLY A 96 8.90 -5.19 -17.73
N ARG A 97 9.09 -5.60 -18.99
CA ARG A 97 8.09 -6.37 -19.74
C ARG A 97 7.71 -7.69 -19.07
N ALA A 98 8.69 -8.38 -18.48
CA ALA A 98 8.47 -9.68 -17.84
C ALA A 98 7.64 -9.55 -16.55
N GLU A 99 8.04 -8.65 -15.65
CA GLU A 99 7.33 -8.38 -14.40
C GLU A 99 5.94 -7.81 -14.65
N ARG A 100 5.79 -6.92 -15.64
CA ARG A 100 4.50 -6.37 -16.02
C ARG A 100 3.54 -7.45 -16.52
N ALA A 101 4.00 -8.32 -17.43
CA ALA A 101 3.19 -9.44 -17.92
C ALA A 101 2.76 -10.37 -16.78
N ARG A 102 3.64 -10.61 -15.80
CA ARG A 102 3.31 -11.41 -14.62
C ARG A 102 2.22 -10.77 -13.78
N CYS A 103 2.31 -9.47 -13.51
CA CYS A 103 1.27 -8.72 -12.83
C CYS A 103 -0.06 -8.77 -13.61
N ASP A 104 -0.04 -8.50 -14.92
CA ASP A 104 -1.24 -8.49 -15.76
C ASP A 104 -1.98 -9.83 -15.76
N ARG A 105 -1.24 -10.97 -15.74
CA ARG A 105 -1.85 -12.29 -15.58
C ARG A 105 -2.60 -12.43 -14.26
N LEU A 106 -2.00 -11.99 -13.16
CA LEU A 106 -2.63 -12.08 -11.85
C LEU A 106 -3.87 -11.19 -11.73
N ILE A 107 -3.82 -10.01 -12.36
CA ILE A 107 -4.95 -9.07 -12.45
C ILE A 107 -6.11 -9.70 -13.21
N THR A 108 -5.80 -10.31 -14.34
CA THR A 108 -6.79 -11.03 -15.15
C THR A 108 -7.42 -12.15 -14.33
N ARG A 109 -6.60 -12.90 -13.60
CA ARG A 109 -7.05 -14.01 -12.74
C ARG A 109 -7.94 -13.53 -11.59
N GLU A 110 -7.65 -12.39 -10.94
CA GLU A 110 -8.54 -11.77 -9.95
C GLU A 110 -9.93 -11.49 -10.54
N GLY A 111 -9.96 -10.93 -11.74
CA GLY A 111 -11.20 -10.67 -12.47
C GLY A 111 -12.01 -11.95 -12.76
N GLU A 112 -11.33 -13.03 -13.17
CA GLU A 112 -11.95 -14.33 -13.39
C GLU A 112 -12.51 -14.93 -12.11
N ILE A 113 -11.71 -14.99 -11.04
CA ILE A 113 -12.11 -15.50 -9.72
C ILE A 113 -13.34 -14.75 -9.23
N ARG A 114 -13.32 -13.41 -9.30
CA ARG A 114 -14.43 -12.57 -8.87
C ARG A 114 -15.71 -12.93 -9.62
N ARG A 115 -15.63 -13.03 -10.95
CA ARG A 115 -16.79 -13.40 -11.78
C ARG A 115 -17.33 -14.77 -11.42
N LEU A 116 -16.46 -15.77 -11.24
CA LEU A 116 -16.88 -17.12 -10.88
C LEU A 116 -17.48 -17.19 -9.47
N ALA A 117 -16.93 -16.44 -8.53
CA ALA A 117 -17.44 -16.38 -7.17
C ALA A 117 -18.82 -15.71 -7.10
N GLU A 118 -19.06 -14.65 -7.88
CA GLU A 118 -20.37 -13.99 -8.00
C GLU A 118 -21.44 -14.89 -8.63
N GLN A 119 -21.03 -15.80 -9.51
CA GLN A 119 -21.91 -16.78 -10.15
C GLN A 119 -22.20 -18.00 -9.27
N ASN A 120 -21.45 -18.19 -8.17
CA ASN A 120 -21.63 -19.34 -7.29
C ASN A 120 -22.85 -19.13 -6.37
N PRO A 121 -23.95 -19.89 -6.54
CA PRO A 121 -25.18 -19.70 -5.77
C PRO A 121 -25.02 -20.10 -4.29
N ARG A 122 -23.96 -20.82 -3.93
CA ARG A 122 -23.70 -21.28 -2.56
C ARG A 122 -23.05 -20.20 -1.68
N PHE A 123 -22.63 -19.08 -2.26
CA PHE A 123 -21.98 -18.01 -1.51
C PHE A 123 -22.96 -16.96 -0.99
N GLU A 124 -22.91 -16.70 0.32
CA GLU A 124 -23.62 -15.59 0.93
C GLU A 124 -23.04 -14.25 0.46
N ARG A 125 -23.89 -13.36 -0.08
CA ARG A 125 -23.46 -12.10 -0.71
C ARG A 125 -22.66 -11.17 0.19
N ALA A 126 -22.96 -11.14 1.50
CA ALA A 126 -22.29 -10.26 2.45
C ALA A 126 -20.84 -10.70 2.72
N LEU A 127 -20.64 -12.00 2.95
CA LEU A 127 -19.33 -12.60 3.19
C LEU A 127 -18.48 -12.62 1.91
N LEU A 128 -19.11 -12.92 0.77
CA LEU A 128 -18.43 -12.87 -0.52
C LEU A 128 -17.82 -11.49 -0.81
N ALA A 129 -18.54 -10.41 -0.48
CA ALA A 129 -18.05 -9.06 -0.71
C ALA A 129 -16.81 -8.71 0.15
N SER A 130 -16.65 -9.27 1.36
CA SER A 130 -15.44 -9.08 2.15
C SER A 130 -14.27 -9.87 1.57
N GLU A 131 -14.50 -11.12 1.17
CA GLU A 131 -13.43 -11.97 0.62
C GLU A 131 -12.92 -11.44 -0.72
N LEU A 132 -13.80 -10.94 -1.59
CA LEU A 132 -13.41 -10.31 -2.85
C LEU A 132 -12.62 -9.01 -2.65
N ARG A 133 -12.84 -8.29 -1.54
CA ARG A 133 -11.99 -7.14 -1.19
C ARG A 133 -10.60 -7.60 -0.73
N ARG A 134 -10.53 -8.65 0.10
CA ARG A 134 -9.24 -9.24 0.52
C ARG A 134 -8.45 -9.78 -0.65
N LEU A 135 -9.10 -10.51 -1.57
CA LEU A 135 -8.49 -10.99 -2.81
C LEU A 135 -7.84 -9.84 -3.59
N ARG A 136 -8.56 -8.73 -3.76
CA ARG A 136 -8.02 -7.55 -4.45
C ARG A 136 -6.83 -6.95 -3.72
N GLN A 137 -6.91 -6.84 -2.40
CA GLN A 137 -5.81 -6.35 -1.57
C GLN A 137 -4.55 -7.20 -1.80
N ILE A 138 -4.66 -8.53 -1.82
CA ILE A 138 -3.53 -9.43 -2.10
C ILE A 138 -2.90 -9.14 -3.47
N VAL A 139 -3.71 -8.90 -4.51
CA VAL A 139 -3.18 -8.58 -5.84
C VAL A 139 -2.52 -7.20 -5.86
N ASP A 140 -3.07 -6.21 -5.17
CA ASP A 140 -2.45 -4.88 -5.06
C ASP A 140 -1.11 -4.98 -4.30
N ASP A 141 -1.06 -5.77 -3.24
CA ASP A 141 0.15 -6.06 -2.45
C ASP A 141 1.20 -6.80 -3.28
N PHE A 142 0.78 -7.75 -4.11
CA PHE A 142 1.63 -8.44 -5.06
C PHE A 142 2.30 -7.47 -6.03
N VAL A 143 1.54 -6.53 -6.62
CA VAL A 143 2.10 -5.55 -7.58
C VAL A 143 3.13 -4.65 -6.90
N GLU A 144 2.86 -4.23 -5.66
CA GLU A 144 3.80 -3.41 -4.88
C GLU A 144 5.09 -4.18 -4.54
N LEU A 145 4.96 -5.43 -4.09
CA LEU A 145 6.10 -6.30 -3.81
C LEU A 145 6.91 -6.62 -5.08
N ALA A 146 6.25 -6.92 -6.19
CA ALA A 146 6.90 -7.16 -7.48
C ALA A 146 7.69 -5.94 -7.95
N THR A 147 7.13 -4.74 -7.79
CA THR A 147 7.80 -3.48 -8.14
C THR A 147 9.01 -3.22 -7.25
N THR A 148 8.87 -3.46 -5.95
CA THR A 148 9.97 -3.31 -4.98
C THR A 148 11.11 -4.30 -5.28
N ALA A 149 10.78 -5.56 -5.53
CA ALA A 149 11.74 -6.58 -5.92
C ALA A 149 12.44 -6.25 -7.25
N ALA A 150 11.71 -5.77 -8.25
CA ALA A 150 12.27 -5.33 -9.52
C ALA A 150 13.28 -4.18 -9.34
N ARG A 151 12.93 -3.18 -8.51
CA ARG A 151 13.83 -2.07 -8.16
C ARG A 151 15.12 -2.57 -7.50
N PHE A 152 15.02 -3.48 -6.53
CA PHE A 152 16.21 -4.02 -5.87
C PHE A 152 17.05 -4.92 -6.79
N ARG A 153 16.42 -5.68 -7.70
CA ARG A 153 17.16 -6.41 -8.74
C ARG A 153 17.95 -5.47 -9.64
N ALA A 154 17.33 -4.39 -10.11
CA ALA A 154 18.01 -3.38 -10.90
C ALA A 154 19.16 -2.72 -10.13
N TYR A 155 18.94 -2.41 -8.85
CA TYR A 155 20.00 -1.89 -7.98
C TYR A 155 21.17 -2.86 -7.85
N LEU A 156 20.91 -4.14 -7.55
CA LEU A 156 21.94 -5.18 -7.45
C LEU A 156 22.69 -5.39 -8.75
N ALA A 157 22.02 -5.32 -9.90
CA ALA A 157 22.63 -5.47 -11.22
C ALA A 157 23.59 -4.31 -11.55
N ALA A 158 23.35 -3.12 -11.01
CA ALA A 158 24.22 -1.96 -11.18
C ALA A 158 25.46 -1.96 -10.25
N GLN A 159 25.52 -2.84 -9.25
CA GLN A 159 26.66 -2.90 -8.32
C GLN A 159 27.74 -3.86 -8.80
N ASP A 160 29.00 -3.43 -8.80
CA ASP A 160 30.15 -4.29 -9.02
C ASP A 160 30.67 -4.87 -7.70
N LEU A 161 30.29 -6.13 -7.42
CA LEU A 161 30.72 -6.81 -6.21
C LEU A 161 32.20 -7.22 -6.24
N ALA A 162 32.76 -7.48 -7.42
CA ALA A 162 34.16 -7.86 -7.53
C ALA A 162 35.04 -6.69 -7.11
N THR A 163 34.73 -5.48 -7.58
CA THR A 163 35.42 -4.26 -7.14
C THR A 163 35.28 -4.05 -5.63
N LEU A 164 34.09 -4.26 -5.07
CA LEU A 164 33.86 -4.09 -3.63
C LEU A 164 34.66 -5.10 -2.78
N GLU A 165 34.78 -6.35 -3.24
CA GLU A 165 35.62 -7.38 -2.61
C GLU A 165 37.11 -7.05 -2.71
N HIS A 166 37.56 -6.56 -3.87
CA HIS A 166 38.94 -6.12 -4.04
C HIS A 166 39.28 -4.93 -3.13
N GLN A 167 38.38 -3.96 -2.98
CA GLN A 167 38.52 -2.82 -2.07
C GLN A 167 38.62 -3.28 -0.60
N ALA A 168 37.77 -4.21 -0.18
CA ALA A 168 37.82 -4.76 1.18
C ALA A 168 39.19 -5.38 1.47
N ARG A 169 39.69 -6.25 0.58
CA ARG A 169 41.01 -6.88 0.73
C ARG A 169 42.15 -5.87 0.70
N ALA A 170 42.04 -4.80 -0.06
CA ALA A 170 43.05 -3.75 -0.11
C ALA A 170 43.12 -2.96 1.21
N TYR A 171 41.97 -2.53 1.75
CA TYR A 171 41.94 -1.84 3.04
C TYR A 171 42.33 -2.74 4.21
N GLU A 172 42.01 -4.03 4.15
CA GLU A 172 42.47 -5.02 5.13
C GLU A 172 44.00 -5.14 5.18
N ARG A 173 44.65 -5.24 4.01
CA ARG A 173 46.13 -5.21 3.94
C ARG A 173 46.70 -3.89 4.44
N GLN A 174 46.15 -2.76 3.99
CA GLN A 174 46.60 -1.44 4.41
C GLN A 174 46.46 -1.22 5.92
N ALA A 175 45.39 -1.73 6.54
CA ALA A 175 45.20 -1.70 7.99
C ALA A 175 46.17 -2.63 8.73
N GLY A 176 46.65 -3.71 8.10
CA GLY A 176 47.68 -4.59 8.65
C GLY A 176 49.07 -3.97 8.61
N GLU A 177 49.41 -3.30 7.50
CA GLU A 177 50.75 -2.77 7.19
C GLU A 177 50.99 -1.34 7.72
N ALA A 178 49.95 -0.50 7.82
CA ALA A 178 50.10 0.88 8.26
C ALA A 178 50.17 1.02 9.79
N GLU A 179 50.78 2.12 10.23
CA GLU A 179 50.88 2.51 11.65
C GLU A 179 50.21 3.87 11.91
N GLY A 180 49.85 4.12 13.16
CA GLY A 180 49.33 5.41 13.61
C GLY A 180 48.03 5.84 12.89
N PRO A 181 47.90 7.12 12.50
CA PRO A 181 46.67 7.66 11.89
C PRO A 181 46.23 6.98 10.59
N GLN A 182 47.18 6.48 9.78
CA GLN A 182 46.86 5.82 8.50
C GLN A 182 46.20 4.45 8.71
N ARG A 183 46.61 3.72 9.77
CA ARG A 183 45.97 2.47 10.18
C ARG A 183 44.51 2.70 10.57
N ALA A 184 44.26 3.70 11.40
CA ALA A 184 42.91 4.04 11.86
C ALA A 184 41.99 4.42 10.68
N LEU A 185 42.50 5.18 9.71
CA LEU A 185 41.75 5.53 8.50
C LEU A 185 41.43 4.30 7.64
N ALA A 186 42.42 3.42 7.42
CA ALA A 186 42.23 2.18 6.65
C ALA A 186 41.21 1.24 7.33
N GLN A 187 41.25 1.12 8.66
CA GLN A 187 40.27 0.33 9.42
C GLN A 187 38.84 0.89 9.28
N LYS A 188 38.69 2.21 9.34
CA LYS A 188 37.37 2.85 9.14
C LYS A 188 36.84 2.63 7.73
N ASN A 189 37.70 2.75 6.72
CA ASN A 189 37.32 2.48 5.33
C ASN A 189 36.94 1.01 5.12
N LEU A 190 37.69 0.08 5.73
CA LEU A 190 37.37 -1.35 5.72
C LEU A 190 35.98 -1.59 6.34
N GLU A 191 35.69 -1.00 7.49
CA GLU A 191 34.40 -1.12 8.16
C GLU A 191 33.25 -0.66 7.24
N VAL A 192 33.39 0.50 6.57
CA VAL A 192 32.38 1.00 5.64
C VAL A 192 32.16 0.03 4.47
N VAL A 193 33.23 -0.50 3.88
CA VAL A 193 33.13 -1.46 2.77
C VAL A 193 32.48 -2.78 3.21
N LEU A 194 32.81 -3.28 4.40
CA LEU A 194 32.21 -4.49 4.97
C LEU A 194 30.72 -4.30 5.25
N ARG A 195 30.32 -3.18 5.85
CA ARG A 195 28.91 -2.82 6.02
C ARG A 195 28.19 -2.80 4.68
N ARG A 196 28.77 -2.17 3.65
CA ARG A 196 28.18 -2.14 2.31
C ARG A 196 28.01 -3.55 1.72
N GLN A 197 28.97 -4.45 1.91
CA GLN A 197 28.85 -5.85 1.48
C GLN A 197 27.71 -6.60 2.18
N GLU A 198 27.59 -6.44 3.50
CA GLU A 198 26.51 -7.02 4.30
C GLU A 198 25.14 -6.56 3.79
N ARG A 199 24.97 -5.25 3.52
CA ARG A 199 23.74 -4.70 2.94
C ARG A 199 23.38 -5.32 1.58
N LEU A 200 24.37 -5.50 0.70
CA LEU A 200 24.11 -6.14 -0.59
C LEU A 200 23.68 -7.60 -0.44
N ARG A 201 24.19 -8.32 0.57
CA ARG A 201 23.74 -9.69 0.88
C ARG A 201 22.31 -9.69 1.40
N GLU A 202 21.96 -8.78 2.31
CA GLU A 202 20.58 -8.64 2.83
C GLU A 202 19.58 -8.36 1.69
N ILE A 203 19.91 -7.42 0.79
CA ILE A 203 19.05 -7.09 -0.36
C ILE A 203 18.86 -8.31 -1.27
N ARG A 204 19.92 -9.11 -1.50
CA ARG A 204 19.79 -10.36 -2.28
C ARG A 204 18.87 -11.37 -1.62
N THR A 205 19.02 -11.58 -0.31
CA THR A 205 18.15 -12.47 0.45
C THR A 205 16.70 -12.01 0.36
N PHE A 206 16.45 -10.70 0.52
CA PHE A 206 15.13 -10.11 0.36
C PHE A 206 14.54 -10.37 -1.05
N VAL A 207 15.31 -10.13 -2.11
CA VAL A 207 14.87 -10.35 -3.49
C VAL A 207 14.54 -11.82 -3.75
N ALA A 208 15.33 -12.74 -3.20
CA ALA A 208 15.11 -14.18 -3.33
C ALA A 208 13.83 -14.63 -2.59
N GLN A 209 13.67 -14.20 -1.33
CA GLN A 209 12.47 -14.49 -0.52
C GLN A 209 11.21 -13.92 -1.16
N THR A 210 11.26 -12.65 -1.60
CA THR A 210 10.13 -12.00 -2.28
C THR A 210 9.78 -12.72 -3.58
N GLY A 211 10.78 -13.16 -4.35
CA GLY A 211 10.55 -13.97 -5.56
C GLY A 211 9.73 -15.22 -5.27
N GLY A 212 10.15 -16.03 -4.28
CA GLY A 212 9.43 -17.25 -3.91
C GLY A 212 8.02 -16.99 -3.39
N GLN A 213 7.80 -15.86 -2.71
CA GLN A 213 6.48 -15.49 -2.18
C GLN A 213 5.54 -14.99 -3.28
N LEU A 214 6.05 -14.25 -4.27
CA LEU A 214 5.29 -13.93 -5.48
C LEU A 214 4.88 -15.22 -6.22
N ASP A 215 5.80 -16.20 -6.33
CA ASP A 215 5.49 -17.50 -6.95
C ASP A 215 4.40 -18.25 -6.18
N LEU A 216 4.45 -18.23 -4.85
CA LEU A 216 3.42 -18.83 -4.00
C LEU A 216 2.05 -18.17 -4.22
N ILE A 217 1.98 -16.83 -4.21
CA ILE A 217 0.72 -16.09 -4.42
C ILE A 217 0.13 -16.41 -5.80
N GLU A 218 0.95 -16.41 -6.85
CA GLU A 218 0.49 -16.72 -8.21
C GLU A 218 -0.08 -18.14 -8.29
N ASN A 219 0.62 -19.13 -7.75
CA ASN A 219 0.17 -20.52 -7.75
C ASN A 219 -1.12 -20.73 -6.93
N THR A 220 -1.21 -20.11 -5.75
CA THR A 220 -2.40 -20.23 -4.90
C THR A 220 -3.61 -19.54 -5.53
N LEU A 221 -3.43 -18.38 -6.20
CA LEU A 221 -4.53 -17.73 -6.93
C LEU A 221 -4.96 -18.52 -8.16
N HIS A 222 -4.04 -19.22 -8.83
CA HIS A 222 -4.41 -20.19 -9.84
C HIS A 222 -5.27 -21.31 -9.25
N LEU A 223 -4.81 -21.96 -8.18
CA LEU A 223 -5.56 -23.02 -7.50
C LEU A 223 -6.95 -22.55 -7.03
N LEU A 224 -7.01 -21.36 -6.42
CA LEU A 224 -8.25 -20.77 -5.93
C LEU A 224 -9.24 -20.55 -7.07
N GLY A 225 -8.77 -20.05 -8.22
CA GLY A 225 -9.62 -19.88 -9.39
C GLY A 225 -10.12 -21.19 -9.99
N ASP A 226 -9.38 -22.29 -9.86
CA ASP A 226 -9.82 -23.61 -10.31
C ASP A 226 -10.85 -24.22 -9.33
N GLN A 227 -10.69 -23.96 -8.03
CA GLN A 227 -11.53 -24.52 -6.99
C GLN A 227 -12.81 -23.72 -6.70
N ILE A 228 -12.85 -22.42 -7.04
CA ILE A 228 -13.94 -21.49 -6.69
C ILE A 228 -15.35 -22.00 -7.05
N VAL A 229 -15.49 -22.74 -8.16
CA VAL A 229 -16.77 -23.29 -8.62
C VAL A 229 -17.21 -24.50 -7.79
N SER A 230 -16.22 -25.27 -7.29
CA SER A 230 -16.45 -26.46 -6.47
C SER A 230 -16.55 -26.18 -4.97
N MET A 231 -16.19 -24.97 -4.52
CA MET A 231 -16.24 -24.58 -3.11
C MET A 231 -17.67 -24.66 -2.55
N HIS A 232 -17.79 -25.19 -1.34
CA HIS A 232 -19.09 -25.41 -0.69
C HIS A 232 -19.44 -24.29 0.28
N SER A 233 -18.44 -23.55 0.77
CA SER A 233 -18.64 -22.42 1.68
C SER A 233 -17.67 -21.27 1.40
N PRO A 234 -18.05 -20.01 1.74
CA PRO A 234 -17.12 -18.90 1.69
C PRO A 234 -15.96 -19.00 2.71
N GLY A 235 -16.10 -19.83 3.76
CA GLY A 235 -15.04 -20.04 4.74
C GLY A 235 -13.80 -20.72 4.15
N GLU A 236 -13.97 -21.56 3.14
CA GLU A 236 -12.86 -22.14 2.38
C GLU A 236 -12.07 -21.05 1.64
N LEU A 237 -12.76 -20.06 1.07
CA LEU A 237 -12.15 -18.92 0.43
C LEU A 237 -11.39 -18.06 1.45
N THR A 238 -11.99 -17.76 2.60
CA THR A 238 -11.35 -17.00 3.69
C THR A 238 -10.05 -17.65 4.13
N HIS A 239 -10.05 -18.96 4.42
CA HIS A 239 -8.85 -19.66 4.87
C HIS A 239 -7.69 -19.57 3.87
N ARG A 240 -7.99 -19.71 2.56
CA ARG A 240 -6.97 -19.57 1.50
C ARG A 240 -6.41 -18.16 1.38
N LEU A 241 -7.26 -17.15 1.58
CA LEU A 241 -6.82 -15.76 1.56
C LEU A 241 -6.00 -15.41 2.81
N ASP A 242 -6.35 -15.95 3.97
CA ASP A 242 -5.59 -15.75 5.21
C ASP A 242 -4.18 -16.35 5.11
N GLU A 243 -4.03 -17.56 4.54
CA GLU A 243 -2.71 -18.17 4.25
C GLU A 243 -1.84 -17.26 3.36
N LEU A 244 -2.45 -16.55 2.41
CA LEU A 244 -1.75 -15.62 1.51
C LEU A 244 -1.38 -14.30 2.19
N ILE A 245 -2.28 -13.77 3.02
CA ILE A 245 -2.05 -12.51 3.76
C ILE A 245 -0.89 -12.68 4.73
N ASP A 246 -0.85 -13.78 5.48
CA ASP A 246 0.21 -14.06 6.45
C ASP A 246 1.59 -14.13 5.77
N GLY A 247 1.65 -14.77 4.59
CA GLY A 247 2.87 -14.84 3.78
C GLY A 247 3.34 -13.48 3.24
N VAL A 248 2.40 -12.65 2.77
CA VAL A 248 2.67 -11.30 2.25
C VAL A 248 3.13 -10.35 3.35
N ASP A 249 2.49 -10.39 4.53
CA ASP A 249 2.80 -9.50 5.64
C ASP A 249 4.19 -9.76 6.22
N ALA A 250 4.60 -11.02 6.30
CA ALA A 250 5.96 -11.39 6.69
C ALA A 250 7.03 -10.79 5.74
N VAL A 251 6.78 -10.80 4.43
CA VAL A 251 7.68 -10.22 3.43
C VAL A 251 7.68 -8.71 3.46
N ARG A 252 6.51 -8.09 3.67
CA ARG A 252 6.40 -6.62 3.79
C ARG A 252 7.18 -6.08 4.97
N GLN A 253 7.13 -6.76 6.11
CA GLN A 253 7.95 -6.39 7.26
C GLN A 253 9.44 -6.45 6.92
N ALA A 254 9.88 -7.50 6.23
CA ALA A 254 11.26 -7.60 5.74
C ALA A 254 11.63 -6.53 4.70
N ALA A 255 10.69 -6.15 3.82
CA ALA A 255 10.87 -5.09 2.83
C ALA A 255 11.04 -3.71 3.49
N GLY A 256 10.24 -3.42 4.51
CA GLY A 256 10.34 -2.20 5.30
C GLY A 256 11.71 -2.06 5.96
N VAL A 257 12.24 -3.15 6.51
CA VAL A 257 13.60 -3.21 7.04
C VAL A 257 14.62 -2.93 5.94
N ALA A 258 14.54 -3.61 4.78
CA ALA A 258 15.48 -3.39 3.67
C ALA A 258 15.46 -1.94 3.15
N GLU A 259 14.29 -1.29 3.09
CA GLU A 259 14.14 0.09 2.63
C GLU A 259 14.67 1.10 3.66
N GLN A 260 14.43 0.86 4.95
CA GLN A 260 15.03 1.66 6.04
C GLN A 260 16.55 1.56 6.03
N LEU A 261 17.09 0.37 5.77
CA LEU A 261 18.52 0.13 5.64
C LEU A 261 19.13 0.81 4.40
N ARG A 262 18.39 0.91 3.29
CA ARG A 262 18.80 1.70 2.12
C ARG A 262 18.84 3.20 2.42
N ALA A 263 17.82 3.70 3.12
CA ALA A 263 17.72 5.11 3.46
C ALA A 263 18.86 5.57 4.38
N SER A 264 19.22 4.76 5.40
CA SER A 264 20.36 5.06 6.28
C SER A 264 21.70 5.00 5.54
N ALA A 265 21.89 4.05 4.62
CA ALA A 265 23.11 3.95 3.81
C ALA A 265 23.32 5.15 2.85
N THR A 266 22.25 5.84 2.45
CA THR A 266 22.33 7.04 1.60
C THR A 266 22.64 8.31 2.42
N GLN A 267 22.47 8.27 3.75
CA GLN A 267 22.76 9.39 4.66
C GLN A 267 24.19 9.36 5.23
N GLU A 268 24.85 8.21 5.22
CA GLU A 268 26.23 8.04 5.72
C GLU A 268 27.32 8.19 4.63
N ALA A 269 26.93 8.39 3.37
CA ALA A 269 27.81 8.61 2.21
C ALA A 269 27.85 10.08 1.80
#